data_AF-A0A2E9AFJ5-F1
#
_entry.id   AF-A0A2E9AFJ5-F1
#
_cell.length_a   1.000
_cell.length_b   1.000
_cell.length_c   1.000
_cell.angle_alpha   90.00
_cell.angle_beta   90.00
_cell.angle_gamma   90.00
#
_symmetry.space_group_name_H-M   'P 1'
#
loop_
_entity.id
_entity.type
_entity.pdbx_description
1 polymer ?
#
loop_
_entity_poly.entity_id
_entity_poly.type
_entity_poly.pdbx_seq_one_letter_code
_entity_poly.pdbx_strand_id
1 'polypeptide(L)' 'MLRPPLDDARLKTLVDAAGLELPPERREVLRPVLDGVLQQLDRLYEVQVDETVPVHSFDARWEAER' A
#
# COMPACT_ATOMS: atom_id res chain seq x y z
N MET A 1 -13.72 0.52 -8.49
CA MET A 1 -14.33 1.52 -7.59
C MET A 1 -13.24 2.45 -7.12
N LEU A 2 -13.45 3.77 -7.18
CA LEU A 2 -12.50 4.75 -6.64
C LEU A 2 -12.57 4.72 -5.11
N ARG A 3 -11.42 4.58 -4.44
CA ARG A 3 -11.37 4.63 -2.97
C ARG A 3 -11.61 6.07 -2.49
N PRO A 4 -12.28 6.27 -1.34
CA PRO A 4 -12.37 7.60 -0.75
C PRO A 4 -10.98 8.06 -0.31
N PRO A 5 -10.75 9.40 -0.25
CA PRO A 5 -9.50 9.97 0.24
C PRO A 5 -9.10 9.41 1.60
N LEU A 6 -7.80 9.36 1.87
CA LEU A 6 -7.23 8.92 3.13
C LEU A 6 -7.56 9.93 4.25
N ASP A 7 -8.39 9.50 5.20
CA ASP A 7 -8.71 10.27 6.40
C ASP A 7 -7.80 9.88 7.59
N ASP A 8 -7.93 10.63 8.68
CA ASP A 8 -7.10 10.43 9.88
C ASP A 8 -7.35 9.09 10.57
N ALA A 9 -8.58 8.58 10.52
CA ALA A 9 -8.92 7.30 11.12
C ALA A 9 -8.21 6.15 10.38
N ARG A 10 -8.26 6.13 9.05
CA ARG A 10 -7.58 5.14 8.21
C ARG A 10 -6.07 5.29 8.28
N LEU A 11 -5.54 6.52 8.31
CA LEU A 11 -4.11 6.75 8.51
C LEU A 11 -3.66 6.17 9.86
N LYS A 12 -4.42 6.39 10.94
CA LYS A 12 -4.13 5.79 12.24
C LYS A 12 -4.09 4.26 12.16
N THR A 13 -5.06 3.63 11.50
CA THR A 13 -5.08 2.17 11.31
C THR A 13 -3.82 1.66 10.61
N LEU A 14 -3.34 2.35 9.56
CA LEU A 14 -2.12 1.98 8.85
C LEU A 14 -0.87 2.12 9.72
N VAL A 15 -0.79 3.21 10.49
CA VAL A 15 0.33 3.47 11.40
C VAL A 15 0.39 2.42 12.50
N ASP A 16 -0.76 2.09 13.11
CA ASP A 16 -0.87 1.06 14.14
C ASP A 16 -0.49 -0.33 13.56
N ALA A 17 -0.99 -0.68 12.37
CA ALA A 17 -0.69 -1.95 11.71
C ALA A 17 0.80 -2.10 11.34
N ALA A 18 1.47 -0.98 11.03
CA ALA A 18 2.90 -0.95 10.76
C ALA A 18 3.76 -0.91 12.04
N GLY A 19 3.14 -0.79 13.23
CA GLY A 19 3.86 -0.66 14.50
C GLY A 19 4.71 0.62 14.58
N LEU A 20 4.30 1.68 13.87
CA LEU A 20 5.07 2.92 13.79
C LEU A 20 4.57 3.94 14.82
N GLU A 21 5.50 4.61 15.49
CA GLU A 21 5.19 5.80 16.27
C GLU A 21 5.40 7.05 15.39
N LEU A 22 4.29 7.60 14.90
CA LEU A 22 4.30 8.83 14.09
C LEU A 22 3.73 10.01 14.89
N PRO A 23 4.54 11.04 15.20
CA PRO A 23 4.06 12.30 15.77
C PRO A 23 3.04 12.99 14.85
N PRO A 24 2.12 13.83 15.39
CA PRO A 24 1.08 14.51 14.59
C PRO A 24 1.61 15.26 13.37
N GLU A 25 2.70 16.02 13.54
CA GLU A 25 3.35 16.78 12.47
C GLU A 25 3.76 15.91 11.28
N ARG A 26 4.27 14.69 11.55
CA ARG A 26 4.63 13.75 10.49
C ARG A 26 3.40 13.16 9.82
N ARG A 27 2.28 12.98 10.53
CA ARG A 27 1.02 12.49 9.95
C ARG A 27 0.44 13.48 8.97
N GLU A 28 0.49 14.77 9.29
CA GLU A 28 0.01 15.84 8.41
C GLU A 28 0.77 15.88 7.08
N VAL A 29 2.09 15.69 7.13
CA VAL A 29 2.94 15.61 5.93
C VAL A 29 2.72 14.30 5.16
N LEU A 30 2.60 13.18 5.85
CA LEU A 30 2.52 11.85 5.25
C LEU A 30 1.17 11.59 4.58
N ARG A 31 0.08 12.13 5.13
CA ARG A 31 -1.30 11.91 4.66
C ARG A 31 -1.48 12.22 3.16
N PRO A 32 -1.18 13.42 2.63
CA PRO A 32 -1.36 13.72 1.20
C PRO A 32 -0.43 12.88 0.30
N VAL A 33 0.76 12.51 0.79
CA VAL A 33 1.70 11.66 0.04
C VAL A 33 1.14 10.25 -0.12
N LEU A 34 0.70 9.64 0.98
CA LEU A 34 0.09 8.30 0.96
C LEU A 34 -1.20 8.29 0.15
N ASP A 35 -2.03 9.33 0.26
CA ASP A 35 -3.24 9.45 -0.55
C ASP A 35 -2.91 9.45 -2.05
N GLY A 36 -1.90 10.21 -2.45
CA GLY A 36 -1.40 10.21 -3.84
C GLY A 36 -0.91 8.83 -4.30
N VAL A 37 -0.18 8.09 -3.47
CA VAL A 37 0.26 6.72 -3.78
C VAL A 37 -0.94 5.78 -3.94
N LEU A 38 -1.93 5.87 -3.05
CA LEU A 38 -3.15 5.05 -3.14
C LEU A 38 -3.94 5.34 -4.42
N GLN A 39 -4.04 6.61 -4.83
CA GLN A 39 -4.67 6.99 -6.09
C GLN A 39 -3.91 6.45 -7.31
N GLN A 40 -2.58 6.36 -7.26
CA GLN A 40 -1.79 5.72 -8.32
C GLN A 40 -2.10 4.22 -8.40
N LEU A 41 -2.23 3.55 -7.26
CA LEU A 41 -2.60 2.13 -7.20
C LEU A 41 -4.06 1.89 -7.65
N ASP A 42 -4.95 2.87 -7.50
CA ASP A 42 -6.34 2.74 -7.98
C ASP A 42 -6.43 2.49 -9.48
N ARG A 43 -5.44 2.95 -10.26
CA ARG A 43 -5.34 2.66 -11.70
C ARG A 43 -5.20 1.17 -12.00
N LEU A 44 -4.69 0.38 -11.05
CA LEU A 44 -4.57 -1.07 -11.22
C LEU A 44 -5.95 -1.76 -11.26
N TYR A 45 -7.00 -1.15 -10.70
CA TYR A 45 -8.37 -1.69 -10.82
C TYR A 45 -8.96 -1.53 -12.24
N GLU A 46 -8.35 -0.68 -13.08
CA GLU A 46 -8.77 -0.51 -14.48
C GLU A 46 -8.17 -1.58 -15.38
N VAL A 47 -7.14 -2.29 -14.91
CA VAL A 47 -6.49 -3.36 -15.65
C VAL A 47 -7.37 -4.60 -15.55
N GLN A 48 -7.81 -5.13 -16.70
CA GLN A 48 -8.41 -6.45 -16.75
C GLN A 48 -7.31 -7.49 -16.54
N VAL A 49 -7.42 -8.21 -15.43
CA VAL A 49 -6.54 -9.30 -15.07
C VAL A 49 -7.35 -10.57 -15.38
N ASP A 50 -6.92 -11.36 -16.38
CA ASP A 50 -7.50 -12.68 -16.67
C ASP A 50 -7.20 -13.65 -15.50
N GLU A 51 -7.38 -14.98 -15.67
CA GLU A 51 -6.87 -15.99 -14.73
C GLU A 51 -5.34 -15.89 -14.60
N THR A 52 -4.90 -14.92 -13.82
CA THR A 52 -3.50 -14.66 -13.55
C THR A 52 -3.21 -15.46 -12.31
N VAL A 53 -2.61 -16.64 -12.51
CA VAL A 53 -2.14 -17.47 -11.40
C VAL A 53 -1.26 -16.57 -10.52
N PRO A 54 -1.59 -16.39 -9.23
CA PRO A 54 -0.75 -15.62 -8.33
C PRO A 54 0.65 -16.18 -8.43
N VAL A 55 1.64 -15.32 -8.70
CA VAL A 55 3.04 -15.74 -8.59
C VAL A 55 3.22 -16.22 -7.15
N HIS A 56 3.32 -17.53 -6.96
CA HIS A 56 3.68 -18.11 -5.69
C HIS A 56 5.04 -17.49 -5.34
N SER A 57 5.09 -16.74 -4.26
CA SER A 57 6.21 -15.89 -3.85
C SER A 57 7.48 -16.66 -3.45
N PHE A 58 7.63 -17.90 -3.92
CA PHE A 58 8.83 -18.69 -3.77
C PHE A 58 9.58 -18.71 -5.10
N ASP A 59 10.58 -17.85 -5.24
CA ASP A 59 11.58 -17.98 -6.29
C ASP A 59 12.80 -18.72 -5.71
N ALA A 60 12.95 -19.99 -6.07
CA ALA A 60 14.07 -20.83 -5.65
C ALA A 60 15.45 -20.26 -6.06
N ARG A 61 15.51 -19.30 -6.99
CA ARG A 61 16.76 -18.65 -7.40
C ARG A 61 17.35 -17.76 -6.30
N TRP A 62 16.56 -17.31 -5.33
CA TRP A 62 17.06 -16.50 -4.21
C TRP A 62 17.89 -17.29 -3.18
N GLU A 63 17.81 -18.62 -3.18
CA GLU A 63 18.65 -19.49 -2.33
C GLU A 63 20.00 -19.84 -2.98
N ALA A 64 20.12 -19.75 -4.31
CA ALA A 64 21.32 -20.16 -5.05
C ALA A 64 22.52 -19.22 -4.87
N GLU A 65 22.33 -18.06 -4.25
CA GLU A 65 23.38 -17.07 -3.96
C GLU A 65 23.84 -17.07 -2.49
N ARG A 66 23.47 -18.09 -1.70
CA ARG A 66 23.80 -18.18 -0.27
C ARG A 66 24.86 -19.22 0.07
#